data_AF-A0A922NIV6-F1
#
_entry.id   AF-A0A922NIV6-F1
#
_cell.length_a   1.000
_cell.length_b   1.000
_cell.length_c   1.000
_cell.angle_alpha   90.00
_cell.angle_beta   90.00
_cell.angle_gamma   90.00
#
_symmetry.space_group_name_H-M   'P 1'
#
loop_
_entity.id
_entity.type
_entity.pdbx_description
1 polymer ?
#
loop_
_entity_poly.entity_id
_entity_poly.type
_entity_poly.pdbx_seq_one_letter_code
_entity_poly.pdbx_strand_id
1 'polypeptide(L)'
;MAPMPGSLVPTSMQLTKMHHPWLDLFPIPRMRDNLLIATSVLSPEEEQLLFDDVMEAGNGKNEWTGLLVWGEPWDPQSWEASIPFLQRSSWLVRGYPEIVTSTNRWHSPQQSIKWVLEGSDWID
;
A
#
# COMPACT_ATOMS: atom_id res chain seq x y z
N MET A 1 11.06 -26.80 -0.93
CA MET A 1 10.51 -25.49 -1.34
C MET A 1 9.88 -24.88 -0.10
N ALA A 2 10.21 -23.63 0.22
CA ALA A 2 9.50 -22.92 1.29
C ALA A 2 8.02 -22.75 0.87
N PRO A 3 7.05 -22.87 1.80
CA PRO A 3 5.66 -22.61 1.48
C PRO A 3 5.48 -21.15 1.03
N MET A 4 4.59 -20.92 0.08
CA MET A 4 4.23 -19.56 -0.36
C MET A 4 3.70 -18.77 0.85
N PRO A 5 4.19 -17.54 1.08
CA PRO A 5 3.66 -16.67 2.13
C PRO A 5 2.16 -16.42 1.91
N GLY A 6 1.34 -16.56 2.95
CA GLY A 6 -0.11 -16.36 2.87
C GLY A 6 -0.50 -14.95 2.36
N SER A 7 0.35 -13.97 2.61
CA SER A 7 0.26 -12.59 2.14
C SER A 7 0.38 -12.42 0.63
N LEU A 8 0.99 -13.37 -0.07
CA LEU A 8 1.13 -13.37 -1.54
C LEU A 8 0.13 -14.29 -2.25
N VAL A 9 -0.74 -14.97 -1.51
CA VAL A 9 -1.82 -15.74 -2.13
C VAL A 9 -2.71 -14.78 -2.93
N PRO A 10 -3.06 -15.10 -4.19
CA PRO A 10 -3.96 -14.28 -4.99
C PRO A 10 -5.32 -14.13 -4.31
N THR A 11 -5.88 -12.91 -4.33
CA THR A 11 -7.26 -12.70 -3.85
C THR A 11 -8.28 -13.27 -4.83
N SER A 12 -9.52 -13.48 -4.38
CA SER A 12 -10.61 -13.87 -5.28
C SER A 12 -10.82 -12.88 -6.44
N MET A 13 -10.51 -11.59 -6.22
CA MET A 13 -10.62 -10.57 -7.27
C MET A 13 -9.50 -10.71 -8.30
N GLN A 14 -8.27 -10.96 -7.86
CA GLN A 14 -7.13 -11.21 -8.76
C GLN A 14 -7.33 -12.44 -9.64
N LEU A 15 -8.03 -13.47 -9.13
CA LEU A 15 -8.34 -14.67 -9.90
C LEU A 15 -9.41 -14.46 -10.98
N THR A 16 -10.16 -13.35 -10.93
CA THR A 16 -11.30 -13.10 -11.83
C THR A 16 -11.11 -11.90 -12.75
N LYS A 17 -10.20 -10.98 -12.41
CA LYS A 17 -9.92 -9.78 -13.18
C LYS A 17 -8.53 -9.83 -13.81
N MET A 18 -8.45 -9.54 -15.11
CA MET A 18 -7.16 -9.26 -15.77
C MET A 18 -6.58 -7.96 -15.16
N HIS A 19 -5.30 -7.98 -14.84
CA HIS A 19 -4.62 -6.86 -14.20
C HIS A 19 -3.12 -6.86 -14.51
N HIS A 20 -2.47 -5.71 -14.35
CA HIS A 20 -1.03 -5.62 -14.56
C HIS A 20 -0.27 -6.30 -13.40
N PRO A 21 0.80 -7.08 -13.67
CA PRO A 21 1.58 -7.77 -12.64
C PRO A 21 2.21 -6.89 -11.55
N TRP A 22 2.23 -5.56 -11.73
CA TRP A 22 2.83 -4.66 -10.74
C TRP A 22 1.98 -4.61 -9.45
N LEU A 23 0.68 -4.91 -9.55
CA LEU A 23 -0.23 -5.04 -8.40
C LEU A 23 0.18 -6.19 -7.48
N ASP A 24 0.80 -7.25 -8.01
CA ASP A 24 1.22 -8.42 -7.24
C ASP A 24 2.44 -8.16 -6.34
N LEU A 25 3.07 -6.99 -6.45
CA LEU A 25 4.22 -6.60 -5.63
C LEU A 25 3.83 -6.32 -4.17
N PHE A 26 2.56 -6.00 -3.89
CA PHE A 26 2.12 -5.62 -2.56
C PHE A 26 1.63 -6.82 -1.75
N PRO A 27 2.22 -7.13 -0.59
CA PRO A 27 1.81 -8.27 0.23
C PRO A 27 0.52 -8.00 1.04
N ILE A 28 -0.18 -6.91 0.77
CA ILE A 28 -1.41 -6.51 1.48
C ILE A 28 -2.60 -6.85 0.57
N PRO A 29 -3.34 -7.95 0.83
CA PRO A 29 -4.45 -8.37 -0.04
C PRO A 29 -5.49 -7.26 -0.28
N ARG A 30 -5.81 -6.49 0.77
CA ARG A 30 -6.75 -5.38 0.68
C ARG A 30 -6.28 -4.28 -0.26
N MET A 31 -4.99 -3.97 -0.26
CA MET A 31 -4.41 -2.96 -1.15
C MET A 31 -4.47 -3.41 -2.61
N ARG A 32 -4.20 -4.69 -2.87
CA ARG A 32 -4.35 -5.29 -4.19
C ARG A 32 -5.80 -5.20 -4.69
N ASP A 33 -6.77 -5.53 -3.84
CA ASP A 33 -8.19 -5.41 -4.19
C ASP A 33 -8.59 -3.95 -4.47
N ASN A 34 -8.13 -2.99 -3.68
CA ASN A 34 -8.42 -1.57 -3.89
C ASN A 34 -7.80 -1.05 -5.21
N LEU A 35 -6.56 -1.44 -5.52
CA LEU A 35 -5.90 -1.14 -6.79
C LEU A 35 -6.66 -1.75 -7.97
N LEU A 36 -7.06 -3.02 -7.89
CA LEU A 36 -7.84 -3.69 -8.92
C LEU A 36 -9.19 -3.02 -9.19
N ILE A 37 -9.83 -2.48 -8.16
CA ILE A 37 -11.07 -1.71 -8.33
C ILE A 37 -10.75 -0.42 -9.07
N ALA A 38 -9.73 0.33 -8.64
CA ALA A 38 -9.34 1.58 -9.27
C ALA A 38 -8.95 1.38 -10.74
N THR A 39 -8.00 0.48 -11.03
CA THR A 39 -7.50 0.27 -12.40
C THR A 39 -8.58 -0.27 -13.34
N SER A 40 -9.66 -0.89 -12.83
CA SER A 40 -10.76 -1.36 -13.68
C SER A 40 -11.58 -0.24 -14.37
N VAL A 41 -11.38 1.01 -13.96
CA VAL A 41 -12.08 2.18 -14.55
C VAL A 41 -11.12 3.22 -15.14
N LEU A 42 -9.80 3.02 -15.05
CA LEU A 42 -8.80 3.95 -15.56
C LEU A 42 -8.47 3.68 -17.03
N SER A 43 -8.11 4.74 -17.77
CA SER A 43 -7.42 4.59 -19.05
C SER A 43 -5.98 4.08 -18.83
N PRO A 44 -5.32 3.53 -19.87
CA PRO A 44 -3.91 3.14 -19.77
C PRO A 44 -2.98 4.27 -19.31
N GLU A 45 -3.25 5.51 -19.74
CA GLU A 45 -2.49 6.69 -19.34
C GLU A 45 -2.73 7.04 -17.87
N GLU A 46 -3.98 6.93 -17.39
CA GLU A 46 -4.31 7.16 -15.98
C GLU A 46 -3.74 6.05 -15.08
N GLU A 47 -3.72 4.79 -15.52
CA GLU A 47 -3.07 3.69 -14.81
C GLU A 47 -1.56 3.90 -14.72
N GLN A 48 -0.92 4.41 -15.78
CA GLN A 48 0.50 4.76 -15.75
C GLN A 48 0.79 5.88 -14.73
N LEU A 49 -0.06 6.92 -14.66
CA LEU A 49 0.09 7.98 -13.66
C LEU A 49 -0.08 7.45 -12.22
N LEU A 50 -0.99 6.50 -12.02
CA LEU A 50 -1.14 5.83 -10.73
C LEU A 50 0.08 4.98 -10.38
N PHE A 51 0.62 4.24 -11.36
CA PHE A 51 1.86 3.50 -11.19
C PHE A 51 3.00 4.43 -10.77
N ASP A 52 3.16 5.57 -11.46
CA ASP A 52 4.21 6.53 -11.16
C ASP A 52 4.03 7.11 -9.73
N ASP A 53 2.82 7.50 -9.31
CA ASP A 53 2.59 8.02 -7.94
C ASP A 53 2.84 6.97 -6.83
N VAL A 54 2.50 5.71 -7.10
CA VAL A 54 2.64 4.62 -6.11
C VAL A 54 4.06 4.06 -6.05
N MET A 55 4.72 3.91 -7.21
CA MET A 55 6.00 3.22 -7.34
C MET A 55 7.20 4.18 -7.35
N GLU A 56 7.05 5.40 -7.85
CA GLU A 56 8.13 6.40 -7.87
C GLU A 56 8.09 7.28 -6.62
N ALA A 57 8.68 6.77 -5.54
CA ALA A 57 8.79 7.52 -4.32
C ALA A 57 9.83 8.66 -4.44
N GLY A 58 9.38 9.89 -4.71
CA GLY A 58 10.17 11.08 -4.42
C GLY A 58 10.09 12.26 -5.39
N ASN A 59 9.50 12.16 -6.58
CA ASN A 59 9.31 13.28 -7.55
C ASN A 59 10.42 14.39 -7.56
N GLY A 60 11.70 14.01 -7.42
CA GLY A 60 12.84 14.94 -7.38
C GLY A 60 12.95 15.86 -6.15
N LYS A 61 12.18 15.65 -5.08
CA LYS A 61 12.31 16.33 -3.79
C LYS A 61 13.12 15.45 -2.83
N ASN A 62 13.89 16.06 -1.92
CA ASN A 62 14.69 15.35 -0.90
C ASN A 62 13.84 14.65 0.19
N GLU A 63 12.55 14.41 -0.05
CA GLU A 63 11.62 13.81 0.89
C GLU A 63 10.93 12.61 0.23
N TRP A 64 10.99 11.46 0.87
CA TRP A 64 10.35 10.23 0.40
C TRP A 64 8.83 10.30 0.63
N THR A 65 8.06 10.03 -0.42
CA THR A 65 6.59 10.21 -0.44
C THR A 65 5.80 8.94 -0.79
N GLY A 66 6.42 7.77 -0.67
CA GLY A 66 5.86 6.48 -1.11
C GLY A 66 5.81 5.42 -0.02
N LEU A 67 6.04 4.17 -0.44
CA LEU A 67 6.20 2.98 0.40
C LEU A 67 7.68 2.56 0.47
N LEU A 68 8.08 1.94 1.59
CA LEU A 68 9.44 1.49 1.86
C LEU A 68 9.38 0.12 2.53
N VAL A 69 10.34 -0.74 2.24
CA VAL A 69 10.40 -2.11 2.77
C VAL A 69 11.66 -2.24 3.61
N TRP A 70 11.50 -2.53 4.90
CA TRP A 70 12.62 -2.70 5.85
C TRP A 70 13.09 -4.15 6.00
N GLY A 71 12.22 -5.11 5.66
CA GLY A 71 12.45 -6.54 5.85
C GLY A 71 12.07 -7.34 4.62
N GLU A 72 11.41 -8.47 4.84
CA GLU A 72 10.99 -9.34 3.75
C GLU A 72 9.84 -8.69 2.95
N PRO A 73 9.96 -8.53 1.62
CA PRO A 73 8.92 -7.87 0.81
C PRO A 73 7.56 -8.54 0.86
N TRP A 74 7.51 -9.84 1.17
CA TRP A 74 6.26 -10.57 1.33
C TRP A 74 5.65 -10.48 2.73
N ASP A 75 6.32 -9.89 3.71
CA ASP A 75 5.75 -9.68 5.04
C ASP A 75 5.07 -8.30 5.11
N PRO A 76 3.74 -8.21 5.26
CA PRO A 76 3.04 -6.93 5.37
C PRO A 76 3.54 -6.03 6.50
N GLN A 77 4.09 -6.63 7.58
CA GLN A 77 4.64 -5.89 8.73
C GLN A 77 6.05 -5.34 8.49
N SER A 78 6.62 -5.62 7.30
CA SER A 78 7.90 -5.09 6.84
C SER A 78 7.77 -3.83 5.98
N TRP A 79 6.54 -3.36 5.73
CA TRP A 79 6.26 -2.20 4.89
C TRP A 79 5.99 -0.95 5.72
N GLU A 80 6.65 0.15 5.39
CA GLU A 80 6.43 1.48 5.92
C GLU A 80 5.78 2.36 4.86
N ALA A 81 4.69 3.04 5.23
CA ALA A 81 4.08 4.09 4.44
C ALA A 81 4.48 5.47 4.97
N SER A 82 4.96 6.34 4.07
CA SER A 82 5.27 7.72 4.41
C SER A 82 4.00 8.49 4.78
N ILE A 83 4.12 9.54 5.60
CA ILE A 83 2.98 10.42 5.91
C ILE A 83 2.37 11.04 4.64
N PRO A 84 3.17 11.58 3.69
CA PRO A 84 2.61 12.11 2.45
C PRO A 84 1.86 11.06 1.63
N PHE A 85 2.32 9.80 1.59
CA PHE A 85 1.60 8.70 0.94
C PHE A 85 0.24 8.47 1.61
N LEU A 86 0.21 8.38 2.94
CA LEU A 86 -1.05 8.18 3.68
C LEU A 86 -2.01 9.37 3.52
N GLN A 87 -1.53 10.58 3.28
CA GLN A 87 -2.40 11.73 3.03
C GLN A 87 -3.03 11.72 1.62
N ARG A 88 -2.29 11.29 0.59
CA ARG A 88 -2.76 11.30 -0.81
C ARG A 88 -3.49 10.04 -1.21
N SER A 89 -3.01 8.90 -0.70
CA SER A 89 -3.32 7.58 -1.26
C SER A 89 -3.76 6.58 -0.18
N SER A 90 -4.23 7.06 0.98
CA SER A 90 -4.81 6.21 2.04
C SER A 90 -5.95 5.31 1.57
N TRP A 91 -6.68 5.72 0.53
CA TRP A 91 -7.72 4.91 -0.08
C TRP A 91 -7.17 3.56 -0.59
N LEU A 92 -5.90 3.48 -0.98
CA LEU A 92 -5.24 2.24 -1.37
C LEU A 92 -5.21 1.23 -0.22
N VAL A 93 -5.08 1.70 1.01
CA VAL A 93 -4.99 0.85 2.21
C VAL A 93 -6.27 0.88 3.05
N ARG A 94 -7.38 1.42 2.51
CA ARG A 94 -8.69 1.41 3.18
C ARG A 94 -9.10 -0.03 3.51
N GLY A 95 -9.46 -0.28 4.76
CA GLY A 95 -9.78 -1.61 5.27
C GLY A 95 -8.57 -2.44 5.72
N TYR A 96 -7.38 -1.83 5.83
CA TYR A 96 -6.17 -2.41 6.42
C TYR A 96 -5.47 -1.40 7.36
N PRO A 97 -6.04 -1.10 8.53
CA PRO A 97 -5.48 -0.13 9.48
C PRO A 97 -4.10 -0.54 10.02
N GLU A 98 -3.74 -1.82 9.93
CA GLU A 98 -2.45 -2.37 10.34
C GLU A 98 -1.27 -1.75 9.60
N ILE A 99 -1.48 -1.09 8.44
CA ILE A 99 -0.42 -0.33 7.76
C ILE A 99 0.22 0.71 8.68
N VAL A 100 -0.56 1.36 9.56
CA VAL A 100 -0.01 2.35 10.50
C VAL A 100 0.75 1.69 11.63
N THR A 101 0.32 0.51 12.07
CA THR A 101 1.10 -0.28 13.05
C THR A 101 2.43 -0.71 12.43
N SER A 102 2.41 -1.18 11.18
CA SER A 102 3.60 -1.53 10.42
C SER A 102 4.54 -0.34 10.24
N THR A 103 4.01 0.84 9.86
CA THR A 103 4.79 2.08 9.78
C THR A 103 5.43 2.45 11.12
N ASN A 104 4.65 2.47 12.20
CA ASN A 104 5.12 2.90 13.51
C ASN A 104 6.20 1.99 14.11
N ARG A 105 6.31 0.74 13.65
CA ARG A 105 7.32 -0.22 14.10
C ARG A 105 8.75 0.26 13.86
N TRP A 106 8.95 1.05 12.81
CA TRP A 106 10.27 1.52 12.38
C TRP A 106 10.63 2.88 12.99
N HIS A 107 9.71 3.48 13.74
CA HIS A 107 9.85 4.81 14.30
C HIS A 107 10.07 4.78 15.81
N SER A 108 10.76 5.81 16.32
CA SER A 108 10.75 6.08 17.76
C SER A 108 9.32 6.48 18.21
N PRO A 109 8.94 6.31 19.49
CA PRO A 109 7.63 6.72 19.99
C PRO A 109 7.26 8.19 19.72
N GLN A 110 8.26 9.07 19.58
CA GLN A 110 8.10 10.49 19.27
C GLN A 110 7.73 10.73 17.79
N GLN A 111 8.09 9.80 16.90
CA GLN A 111 7.86 9.85 15.46
C GLN A 111 6.68 8.96 15.02
N SER A 112 6.06 8.23 15.95
CA SER A 112 4.90 7.40 15.64
C SER A 112 3.71 8.25 15.19
N ILE A 113 3.06 7.81 14.13
CA ILE A 113 1.81 8.34 13.61
C ILE A 113 0.70 8.02 14.62
N LYS A 114 0.05 9.07 15.17
CA LYS A 114 -1.00 8.94 16.21
C LYS A 114 -2.43 9.08 15.68
N TRP A 115 -2.61 9.62 14.48
CA TRP A 115 -3.90 9.99 13.89
C TRP A 115 -4.86 8.83 13.61
N VAL A 116 -4.47 7.58 13.87
CA VAL A 116 -5.34 6.40 13.71
C VAL A 116 -6.18 6.11 14.96
N LEU A 117 -5.83 6.66 16.12
CA LEU A 117 -6.52 6.35 17.40
C LEU A 117 -7.51 7.43 17.87
N GLU A 118 -7.45 8.63 17.29
CA GLU A 118 -8.33 9.76 17.61
C GLU A 118 -9.25 9.98 16.41
N GLY A 119 -10.32 9.19 16.35
CA GLY A 119 -11.12 8.97 15.15
C GLY A 119 -11.62 10.24 14.44
N SER A 120 -11.74 10.12 13.11
CA SER A 120 -12.83 10.59 12.23
C SER A 120 -12.51 10.19 10.78
N ASP A 121 -13.47 9.56 10.09
CA ASP A 121 -13.70 9.58 8.63
C ASP A 121 -12.83 8.77 7.63
N TRP A 122 -12.12 7.71 8.02
CA TRP A 122 -11.45 6.80 7.05
C TRP A 122 -12.17 5.46 6.82
N ILE A 123 -13.18 5.15 7.63
CA ILE A 123 -13.94 3.90 7.59
C ILE A 123 -15.40 4.26 7.29
N ASP A 124 -15.71 4.44 6.01
CA ASP A 124 -17.03 4.25 5.41
C ASP A 124 -16.84 3.78 3.96
#